data_AF-A0A959YEX7-F1
#
_entry.id   AF-A0A959YEX7-F1
#
_cell.length_a   1.000
_cell.length_b   1.000
_cell.length_c   1.000
_cell.angle_alpha   90.00
_cell.angle_beta   90.00
_cell.angle_gamma   90.00
#
_symmetry.space_group_name_H-M   'P 1'
#
loop_
_entity.id
_entity.type
_entity.pdbx_description
1 polymer ?
#
loop_
_entity_poly.entity_id
_entity_poly.type
_entity_poly.pdbx_seq_one_letter_code
_entity_poly.pdbx_strand_id
1 'polypeptide(L)'
;MTRNTLITGLALLALAACRKTENDQGVAPTPTLHALTSVFADNVANATQSFSVSAATGGVVQGADGTRILFGPGAFRDAQGNAVTGTVDVGLVEVLTIADMLWLNKQTVGMQNGQRAFLKSGGELRLTAEQGGASLRLAPGATSVSVPYTAAPDPNMQLFLAQPDANGTLVWNPFGNGPVPLDTIGYLFPNDTLDWINVDQFANWTGTRTDVEITMPADYLFQNTKLWVVFPSTNSVADVYTFDNGSFTLTGNYQLPVGLDVHFVALHDAGNDTFTSAFASLTVTSGLALTLTFAPTTLLQWQADCNAL
;
A
#
# COMPACT_ATOMS: atom_id res chain seq x y z
N MET A 1 10.59 19.05 -80.78
CA MET A 1 9.19 18.96 -80.30
C MET A 1 8.86 17.52 -80.08
N THR A 2 8.94 17.04 -78.84
CA THR A 2 8.48 15.70 -78.48
C THR A 2 8.07 15.70 -77.02
N ARG A 3 6.93 15.07 -76.80
CA ARG A 3 5.98 15.23 -75.70
C ARG A 3 6.34 14.22 -74.59
N ASN A 4 6.64 14.68 -73.38
CA ASN A 4 6.75 13.79 -72.22
C ASN A 4 5.35 13.33 -71.80
N THR A 5 5.11 12.02 -71.88
CA THR A 5 3.89 11.38 -71.37
C THR A 5 4.28 10.61 -70.13
N LEU A 6 3.77 11.04 -68.97
CA LEU A 6 3.90 10.36 -67.68
C LEU A 6 2.91 9.18 -67.67
N ILE A 7 3.37 7.96 -67.40
CA ILE A 7 2.50 6.81 -67.11
C ILE A 7 2.71 6.47 -65.63
N THR A 8 1.65 6.66 -64.86
CA THR A 8 1.51 6.41 -63.44
C THR A 8 1.45 4.91 -63.17
N GLY A 9 2.27 4.43 -62.22
CA GLY A 9 2.28 3.04 -61.77
C GLY A 9 1.12 2.72 -60.83
N LEU A 10 0.59 1.51 -60.94
CA LEU A 10 -0.30 0.90 -59.95
C LEU A 10 0.19 -0.53 -59.69
N ALA A 11 0.95 -0.71 -58.61
CA ALA A 11 1.38 -2.02 -58.14
C ALA A 11 0.33 -2.56 -57.15
N LEU A 12 -0.35 -3.65 -57.51
CA LEU A 12 -1.20 -4.42 -56.61
C LEU A 12 -0.32 -5.15 -55.57
N LEU A 13 -0.44 -4.78 -54.28
CA LEU A 13 0.01 -5.63 -53.18
C LEU A 13 -1.11 -6.63 -52.85
N ALA A 14 -0.82 -7.92 -53.01
CA ALA A 14 -1.66 -9.01 -52.52
C ALA A 14 -1.48 -9.15 -50.99
N LEU A 15 -2.55 -8.92 -50.23
CA LEU A 15 -2.62 -9.25 -48.81
C LEU A 15 -2.99 -10.74 -48.67
N ALA A 16 -2.01 -11.57 -48.30
CA ALA A 16 -2.26 -12.91 -47.82
C ALA A 16 -2.75 -12.85 -46.36
N ALA A 17 -4.05 -13.06 -46.16
CA ALA A 17 -4.67 -13.18 -44.86
C ALA A 17 -4.37 -14.58 -44.26
N CYS A 18 -3.56 -14.64 -43.21
CA CYS A 18 -3.50 -15.81 -42.34
C CYS A 18 -4.74 -15.83 -41.45
N ARG A 19 -5.69 -16.73 -41.72
CA ARG A 19 -6.68 -17.13 -40.71
C ARG A 19 -5.97 -17.99 -39.66
N LYS A 20 -5.90 -17.50 -38.43
CA LYS A 20 -5.53 -18.33 -37.28
C LYS A 20 -6.81 -19.01 -36.79
N THR A 21 -6.84 -20.34 -36.88
CA THR A 21 -7.87 -21.18 -36.24
C THR A 21 -7.62 -21.18 -34.74
N GLU A 22 -8.59 -20.70 -33.96
CA GLU A 22 -8.61 -20.85 -32.51
C GLU A 22 -9.06 -22.29 -32.20
N ASN A 23 -8.16 -23.06 -31.59
CA ASN A 23 -8.52 -24.29 -30.91
C ASN A 23 -8.80 -23.90 -29.47
N ASP A 24 -10.09 -23.70 -29.17
CA ASP A 24 -10.58 -23.44 -27.83
C ASP A 24 -10.50 -24.76 -27.04
N GLN A 25 -9.45 -24.88 -26.24
CA GLN A 25 -9.36 -25.83 -25.15
C GLN A 25 -9.26 -24.98 -23.89
N GLY A 26 -10.35 -24.97 -23.12
CA GLY A 26 -10.47 -24.24 -21.86
C GLY A 26 -9.36 -24.63 -20.89
N VAL A 27 -8.28 -23.87 -20.92
CA VAL A 27 -7.36 -23.73 -19.81
C VAL A 27 -8.01 -22.69 -18.91
N ALA A 28 -8.35 -23.07 -17.68
CA ALA A 28 -8.78 -22.10 -16.67
C ALA A 28 -7.77 -20.94 -16.67
N PRO A 29 -8.22 -19.67 -16.68
CA PRO A 29 -7.30 -18.55 -16.75
C PRO A 29 -6.31 -18.66 -15.60
N THR A 30 -5.02 -18.70 -15.93
CA THR A 30 -3.96 -18.59 -14.93
C THR A 30 -4.25 -17.34 -14.10
N PRO A 31 -4.44 -17.45 -12.77
CA PRO A 31 -4.77 -16.28 -11.96
C PRO A 31 -3.63 -15.28 -12.08
N THR A 32 -3.91 -14.15 -12.70
CA THR A 32 -2.91 -13.15 -13.02
C THR A 32 -2.68 -12.30 -11.78
N LEU A 33 -1.40 -12.09 -11.41
CA LEU A 33 -0.93 -11.13 -10.40
C LEU A 33 -1.60 -9.75 -10.45
N HIS A 34 -2.21 -9.40 -11.59
CA HIS A 34 -2.93 -8.17 -11.83
C HIS A 34 -4.22 -8.01 -11.01
N ALA A 35 -4.96 -9.08 -10.70
CA ALA A 35 -6.32 -8.94 -10.15
C ALA A 35 -6.33 -8.42 -8.70
N LEU A 36 -5.53 -9.01 -7.79
CA LEU A 36 -5.41 -8.47 -6.42
C LEU A 36 -4.76 -7.08 -6.41
N THR A 37 -3.81 -6.83 -7.31
CA THR A 37 -3.19 -5.50 -7.43
C THR A 37 -4.22 -4.44 -7.81
N SER A 38 -5.12 -4.72 -8.76
CA SER A 38 -6.22 -3.80 -9.09
C SER A 38 -7.22 -3.64 -7.94
N VAL A 39 -7.56 -4.71 -7.22
CA VAL A 39 -8.44 -4.62 -6.04
C VAL A 39 -7.89 -3.63 -5.01
N PHE A 40 -6.60 -3.71 -4.66
CA PHE A 40 -6.02 -2.77 -3.70
C PHE A 40 -5.89 -1.35 -4.26
N ALA A 41 -5.61 -1.19 -5.55
CA ALA A 41 -5.58 0.13 -6.20
C ALA A 41 -6.96 0.80 -6.15
N ASP A 42 -8.01 0.05 -6.45
CA ASP A 42 -9.40 0.52 -6.37
C ASP A 42 -9.79 0.85 -4.92
N ASN A 43 -9.37 0.03 -3.95
CA ASN A 43 -9.61 0.30 -2.53
C ASN A 43 -8.93 1.61 -2.08
N VAL A 44 -7.69 1.87 -2.50
CA VAL A 44 -6.99 3.15 -2.23
C VAL A 44 -7.71 4.32 -2.90
N ALA A 45 -8.16 4.18 -4.14
CA ALA A 45 -8.92 5.21 -4.83
C ALA A 45 -10.24 5.52 -4.10
N ASN A 46 -10.96 4.49 -3.67
CA ASN A 46 -12.22 4.61 -2.92
C ASN A 46 -12.04 5.19 -1.52
N ALA A 47 -10.90 4.93 -0.87
CA ALA A 47 -10.56 5.49 0.43
C ALA A 47 -10.06 6.95 0.36
N THR A 48 -9.82 7.49 -0.84
CA THR A 48 -9.32 8.85 -1.00
C THR A 48 -10.42 9.86 -0.68
N GLN A 49 -10.19 10.66 0.36
CA GLN A 49 -11.01 11.79 0.75
C GLN A 49 -10.57 13.03 -0.03
N SER A 50 -11.53 13.79 -0.57
CA SER A 50 -11.26 14.97 -1.41
C SER A 50 -11.64 16.27 -0.71
N PHE A 51 -10.74 17.24 -0.74
CA PHE A 51 -10.89 18.56 -0.15
C PHE A 51 -10.47 19.65 -1.14
N SER A 52 -10.84 20.90 -0.85
CA SER A 52 -10.37 22.06 -1.59
C SER A 52 -9.77 23.10 -0.65
N VAL A 53 -8.59 23.61 -0.99
CA VAL A 53 -7.84 24.60 -0.21
C VAL A 53 -7.50 25.80 -1.09
N SER A 54 -7.62 27.01 -0.55
CA SER A 54 -7.16 28.22 -1.22
C SER A 54 -5.64 28.30 -1.14
N ALA A 55 -4.93 28.35 -2.28
CA ALA A 55 -3.48 28.50 -2.29
C ALA A 55 -3.02 29.86 -1.72
N ALA A 56 -3.86 30.90 -1.81
CA ALA A 56 -3.52 32.24 -1.34
C ALA A 56 -3.54 32.34 0.20
N THR A 57 -4.55 31.74 0.84
CA THR A 57 -4.76 31.86 2.30
C THR A 57 -4.37 30.61 3.06
N GLY A 58 -4.20 29.48 2.38
CA GLY A 58 -4.10 28.18 3.04
C GLY A 58 -5.45 27.72 3.61
N GLY A 59 -5.40 26.77 4.53
CA GLY A 59 -6.57 26.19 5.17
C GLY A 59 -6.23 24.97 6.03
N VAL A 60 -7.24 24.46 6.72
CA VAL A 60 -7.14 23.21 7.49
C VAL A 60 -7.97 22.15 6.78
N VAL A 61 -7.34 21.01 6.53
CA VAL A 61 -8.00 19.77 6.13
C VAL A 61 -8.07 18.86 7.35
N GLN A 62 -9.23 18.24 7.55
CA GLN A 62 -9.48 17.28 8.62
C GLN A 62 -10.02 16.01 7.99
N GLY A 63 -9.23 14.94 8.06
CA GLY A 63 -9.62 13.61 7.63
C GLY A 63 -10.68 13.01 8.55
N ALA A 64 -11.46 12.08 7.99
CA ALA A 64 -12.52 11.36 8.68
C ALA A 64 -12.02 10.61 9.92
N ASP A 65 -10.78 10.10 9.89
CA ASP A 65 -10.19 9.33 10.99
C ASP A 65 -9.34 10.19 11.94
N GLY A 66 -9.35 11.50 11.74
CA GLY A 66 -8.81 12.47 12.69
C GLY A 66 -7.47 13.10 12.30
N THR A 67 -6.85 12.70 11.18
CA THR A 67 -5.65 13.37 10.67
C THR A 67 -5.95 14.82 10.35
N ARG A 68 -5.15 15.74 10.87
CA ARG A 68 -5.31 17.18 10.65
C ARG A 68 -4.11 17.75 9.91
N ILE A 69 -4.38 18.42 8.80
CA ILE A 69 -3.35 19.02 7.93
C ILE A 69 -3.60 20.52 7.88
N LEU A 70 -2.60 21.30 8.27
CA LEU A 70 -2.59 22.75 8.14
C LEU A 70 -1.73 23.13 6.94
N PHE A 71 -2.34 23.74 5.94
CA PHE A 71 -1.65 24.43 4.86
C PHE A 71 -1.60 25.92 5.18
N GLY A 72 -0.40 26.50 5.23
CA GLY A 72 -0.20 27.93 5.35
C GLY A 72 -0.46 28.68 4.03
N PRO A 73 -0.54 30.02 4.08
CA PRO A 73 -0.55 30.86 2.89
C PRO A 73 0.61 30.54 1.94
N GLY A 74 0.32 30.31 0.66
CA GLY A 74 1.35 30.00 -0.33
C GLY A 74 2.02 28.64 -0.10
N ALA A 75 1.32 27.64 0.44
CA ALA A 75 1.86 26.30 0.65
C ALA A 75 2.14 25.53 -0.66
N PHE A 76 1.57 25.93 -1.80
CA PHE A 76 1.64 25.15 -3.03
C PHE A 76 2.57 25.76 -4.08
N ARG A 77 3.27 24.89 -4.80
CA ARG A 77 4.17 25.20 -5.91
C ARG A 77 3.82 24.36 -7.13
N ASP A 78 3.97 24.90 -8.33
CA ASP A 78 3.90 24.13 -9.56
C ASP A 78 5.20 23.30 -9.77
N ALA A 79 5.26 22.52 -10.86
CA ALA A 79 6.42 21.70 -11.18
C ALA A 79 7.71 22.53 -11.43
N GLN A 80 7.57 23.81 -11.79
CA GLN A 80 8.65 24.76 -12.03
C GLN A 80 9.07 25.52 -10.76
N GLY A 81 8.35 25.34 -9.65
CA GLY A 81 8.61 26.00 -8.38
C GLY A 81 7.96 27.38 -8.23
N ASN A 82 7.05 27.78 -9.13
CA ASN A 82 6.30 29.03 -8.98
C ASN A 82 5.16 28.88 -7.98
N ALA A 83 4.80 29.98 -7.32
CA ALA A 83 3.66 30.00 -6.41
C ALA A 83 2.35 29.76 -7.16
N VAL A 84 1.56 28.81 -6.66
CA VAL A 84 0.21 28.51 -7.16
C VAL A 84 -0.78 29.51 -6.57
N THR A 85 -1.81 29.88 -7.34
CA THR A 85 -2.91 30.75 -6.90
C THR A 85 -4.25 30.07 -7.17
N GLY A 86 -5.33 30.55 -6.55
CA GLY A 86 -6.66 29.95 -6.71
C GLY A 86 -6.87 28.71 -5.83
N THR A 87 -7.84 27.87 -6.22
CA THR A 87 -8.21 26.65 -5.49
C THR A 87 -7.32 25.48 -5.88
N VAL A 88 -6.91 24.71 -4.88
CA VAL A 88 -6.14 23.46 -5.01
C VAL A 88 -7.00 22.32 -4.49
N ASP A 89 -7.06 21.24 -5.26
CA ASP A 89 -7.72 20.00 -4.86
C ASP A 89 -6.73 19.16 -4.06
N VAL A 90 -7.12 18.72 -2.87
CA VAL A 90 -6.28 17.96 -1.94
C VAL A 90 -6.91 16.60 -1.71
N GLY A 91 -6.12 15.54 -1.93
CA GLY A 91 -6.52 14.16 -1.64
C GLY A 91 -5.83 13.65 -0.38
N LEU A 92 -6.57 12.95 0.47
CA LEU A 92 -6.06 12.31 1.68
C LEU A 92 -6.52 10.86 1.76
N VAL A 93 -5.59 9.93 1.97
CA VAL A 93 -5.87 8.56 2.41
C VAL A 93 -5.31 8.41 3.81
N GLU A 94 -6.09 7.87 4.73
CA GLU A 94 -5.68 7.55 6.11
C GLU A 94 -5.58 6.02 6.25
N VAL A 95 -4.52 5.54 6.91
CA VAL A 95 -4.27 4.13 7.19
C VAL A 95 -3.85 4.04 8.66
N LEU A 96 -4.83 4.01 9.55
CA LEU A 96 -4.59 4.16 10.99
C LEU A 96 -4.82 2.86 11.76
N THR A 97 -5.57 1.92 11.18
CA THR A 97 -5.94 0.64 11.81
C THR A 97 -5.36 -0.55 11.06
N ILE A 98 -5.28 -1.70 11.74
CA ILE A 98 -4.98 -2.99 11.12
C ILE A 98 -5.91 -3.28 9.92
N ALA A 99 -7.19 -2.94 10.05
CA ALA A 99 -8.16 -3.14 8.98
C ALA A 99 -7.82 -2.31 7.74
N ASP A 100 -7.43 -1.04 7.91
CA ASP A 100 -6.98 -0.19 6.80
C ASP A 100 -5.74 -0.76 6.12
N MET A 101 -4.76 -1.23 6.91
CA MET A 101 -3.52 -1.81 6.39
C MET A 101 -3.77 -3.05 5.53
N LEU A 102 -4.68 -3.93 5.96
CA LEU A 102 -5.08 -5.11 5.20
C LEU A 102 -5.93 -4.75 3.97
N TRP A 103 -6.90 -3.85 4.14
CA TRP A 103 -7.85 -3.46 3.10
C TRP A 103 -7.17 -2.71 1.94
N LEU A 104 -6.18 -1.87 2.26
CA LEU A 104 -5.45 -1.04 1.30
C LEU A 104 -4.12 -1.65 0.86
N ASN A 105 -3.74 -2.81 1.43
CA ASN A 105 -2.42 -3.44 1.30
C ASN A 105 -1.30 -2.41 1.54
N LYS A 106 -1.28 -1.87 2.75
CA LYS A 106 -0.35 -0.85 3.24
C LYS A 106 0.28 -1.36 4.53
N GLN A 107 1.35 -2.12 4.37
CA GLN A 107 2.01 -2.81 5.48
C GLN A 107 3.01 -1.91 6.21
N THR A 108 3.20 -2.20 7.49
CA THR A 108 4.13 -1.52 8.40
C THR A 108 5.46 -2.25 8.40
N VAL A 109 6.14 -2.27 7.23
CA VAL A 109 7.44 -2.91 7.03
C VAL A 109 8.44 -1.90 6.49
N GLY A 110 9.55 -1.74 7.21
CA GLY A 110 10.60 -0.79 6.86
C GLY A 110 11.93 -1.44 6.49
N MET A 111 12.86 -0.63 5.99
CA MET A 111 14.25 -1.02 5.77
C MET A 111 15.14 -0.53 6.91
N GLN A 112 15.75 -1.47 7.63
CA GLN A 112 16.75 -1.21 8.66
C GLN A 112 18.06 -1.89 8.26
N ASN A 113 19.15 -1.12 8.14
CA ASN A 113 20.48 -1.64 7.79
C ASN A 113 20.48 -2.51 6.51
N GLY A 114 19.69 -2.13 5.50
CA GLY A 114 19.59 -2.87 4.23
C GLY A 114 18.75 -4.15 4.30
N GLN A 115 18.01 -4.38 5.39
CA GLN A 115 17.15 -5.53 5.59
C GLN A 115 15.72 -5.10 5.95
N ARG A 116 14.72 -5.91 5.59
CA ARG A 116 13.34 -5.68 6.02
C ARG A 116 13.22 -5.87 7.53
N ALA A 117 12.48 -4.98 8.17
CA ALA A 117 12.21 -4.99 9.60
C ALA A 117 10.76 -4.57 9.85
N PHE A 118 10.15 -5.18 10.87
CA PHE A 118 8.79 -4.84 11.29
C PHE A 118 8.75 -3.45 11.93
N LEU A 119 7.67 -2.72 11.68
CA LEU A 119 7.38 -1.45 12.33
C LEU A 119 6.20 -1.62 13.30
N LYS A 120 6.24 -0.92 14.42
CA LYS A 120 5.12 -0.61 15.29
C LYS A 120 4.44 0.64 14.73
N SER A 121 3.13 0.58 14.49
CA SER A 121 2.49 1.68 13.78
C SER A 121 2.03 2.83 14.68
N GLY A 122 2.28 4.06 14.23
CA GLY A 122 1.60 5.26 14.71
C GLY A 122 0.64 5.87 13.69
N GLY A 123 0.66 5.38 12.44
CA GLY A 123 -0.30 5.70 11.38
C GLY A 123 0.38 6.08 10.06
N GLU A 124 -0.21 5.61 8.97
CA GLU A 124 0.23 5.93 7.61
C GLU A 124 -0.82 6.83 6.93
N LEU A 125 -0.37 7.67 6.00
CA LEU A 125 -1.24 8.49 5.19
C LEU A 125 -0.66 8.72 3.81
N ARG A 126 -1.52 9.09 2.87
CA ARG A 126 -1.11 9.62 1.56
C ARG A 126 -1.72 11.00 1.37
N LEU A 127 -0.88 11.97 1.07
CA LEU A 127 -1.32 13.32 0.74
C LEU A 127 -1.04 13.63 -0.74
N THR A 128 -2.05 14.09 -1.47
CA THR A 128 -1.89 14.62 -2.83
C THR A 128 -2.43 16.03 -2.91
N ALA A 129 -1.89 16.82 -3.85
CA ALA A 129 -2.43 18.13 -4.17
C ALA A 129 -2.31 18.38 -5.68
N GLU A 130 -3.42 18.79 -6.29
CA GLU A 130 -3.52 19.00 -7.73
C GLU A 130 -4.26 20.31 -8.04
N GLN A 131 -3.97 20.89 -9.20
CA GLN A 131 -4.76 21.99 -9.74
C GLN A 131 -4.94 21.79 -11.25
N GLY A 132 -6.20 21.74 -11.70
CA GLY A 132 -6.51 21.52 -13.12
C GLY A 132 -5.96 20.20 -13.67
N GLY A 133 -5.86 19.17 -12.81
CA GLY A 133 -5.30 17.85 -13.14
C GLY A 133 -3.77 17.78 -13.18
N ALA A 134 -3.06 18.86 -12.80
CA ALA A 134 -1.60 18.84 -12.66
C ALA A 134 -1.20 18.70 -11.18
N SER A 135 -0.34 17.73 -10.88
CA SER A 135 0.21 17.54 -9.54
C SER A 135 1.09 18.72 -9.12
N LEU A 136 0.94 19.14 -7.87
CA LEU A 136 1.66 20.25 -7.26
C LEU A 136 2.81 19.74 -6.38
N ARG A 137 3.50 20.68 -5.74
CA ARG A 137 4.50 20.46 -4.69
C ARG A 137 4.18 21.34 -3.49
N LEU A 138 4.71 20.96 -2.32
CA LEU A 138 4.63 21.81 -1.13
C LEU A 138 5.84 22.72 -1.02
N ALA A 139 5.60 23.95 -0.56
CA ALA A 139 6.64 24.87 -0.18
C ALA A 139 7.26 24.43 1.17
N PRO A 140 8.60 24.50 1.32
CA PRO A 140 9.24 24.13 2.58
C PRO A 140 8.67 24.89 3.78
N GLY A 141 8.33 24.17 4.84
CA GLY A 141 7.85 24.74 6.11
C GLY A 141 6.46 25.36 6.08
N ALA A 142 5.71 25.22 4.97
CA ALA A 142 4.38 25.81 4.83
C ALA A 142 3.23 24.85 5.17
N THR A 143 3.53 23.58 5.50
CA THR A 143 2.51 22.57 5.83
C THR A 143 2.92 21.83 7.10
N SER A 144 1.95 21.56 7.97
CA SER A 144 2.12 20.65 9.10
C SER A 144 0.99 19.63 9.16
N VAL A 145 1.31 18.43 9.62
CA VAL A 145 0.39 17.30 9.74
C VAL A 145 0.39 16.84 11.19
N SER A 146 -0.79 16.55 11.72
CA SER A 146 -0.96 15.86 13.00
C SER A 146 -1.76 14.56 12.77
N VAL A 147 -1.14 13.42 13.10
CA VAL A 147 -1.73 12.08 12.97
C VAL A 147 -2.21 11.62 14.34
N PRO A 148 -3.50 11.30 14.51
CA PRO A 148 -4.06 10.96 15.81
C PRO A 148 -3.56 9.59 16.31
N TYR A 149 -3.59 9.40 17.62
CA TYR A 149 -3.36 8.10 18.26
C TYR A 149 -4.59 7.71 19.10
N THR A 150 -4.84 6.40 19.24
CA THR A 150 -6.09 5.90 19.84
C THR A 150 -6.00 5.58 21.34
N ALA A 151 -4.80 5.29 21.87
CA ALA A 151 -4.62 4.90 23.27
C ALA A 151 -3.60 5.79 24.00
N ALA A 152 -2.32 5.62 23.69
CA ALA A 152 -1.23 6.41 24.24
C ALA A 152 -0.16 6.61 23.17
N PRO A 153 0.43 7.81 23.07
CA PRO A 153 1.45 8.05 22.07
C PRO A 153 2.75 7.37 22.49
N ASP A 154 3.44 6.74 21.55
CA ASP A 154 4.82 6.32 21.72
C ASP A 154 5.75 7.49 21.35
N PRO A 155 6.51 8.05 22.29
CA PRO A 155 7.35 9.22 22.00
C PRO A 155 8.53 8.92 21.08
N ASN A 156 8.72 7.67 20.65
CA ASN A 156 9.80 7.25 19.76
C ASN A 156 9.38 7.09 18.29
N MET A 157 8.13 7.40 17.95
CA MET A 157 7.68 7.39 16.55
C MET A 157 8.45 8.43 15.73
N GLN A 158 8.90 8.03 14.55
CA GLN A 158 9.64 8.84 13.60
C GLN A 158 9.01 8.74 12.21
N LEU A 159 9.41 9.64 11.31
CA LEU A 159 8.86 9.64 9.95
C LEU A 159 9.51 8.58 9.08
N PHE A 160 8.71 8.05 8.16
CA PHE A 160 9.14 7.20 7.08
C PHE A 160 8.50 7.65 5.77
N LEU A 161 9.22 7.45 4.68
CA LEU A 161 8.73 7.64 3.33
C LEU A 161 8.88 6.35 2.53
N ALA A 162 7.94 6.11 1.62
CA ALA A 162 8.00 5.01 0.69
C ALA A 162 7.47 5.45 -0.68
N GLN A 163 7.84 4.68 -1.68
CA GLN A 163 7.23 4.73 -3.01
C GLN A 163 6.68 3.32 -3.28
N PRO A 164 5.46 3.22 -3.83
CA PRO A 164 4.89 1.93 -4.15
C PRO A 164 5.72 1.25 -5.25
N ASP A 165 5.94 -0.06 -5.10
CA ASP A 165 6.47 -0.88 -6.18
C ASP A 165 5.41 -1.17 -7.26
N ALA A 166 5.75 -1.99 -8.25
CA ALA A 166 4.84 -2.37 -9.34
C ALA A 166 3.55 -3.07 -8.86
N ASN A 167 3.52 -3.60 -7.63
CA ASN A 167 2.38 -4.26 -7.01
C ASN A 167 1.68 -3.36 -5.98
N GLY A 168 2.02 -2.06 -5.92
CA GLY A 168 1.45 -1.13 -4.96
C GLY A 168 1.92 -1.33 -3.52
N THR A 169 2.97 -2.13 -3.32
CA THR A 169 3.54 -2.46 -2.00
C THR A 169 4.51 -1.38 -1.55
N LEU A 170 4.41 -0.96 -0.28
CA LEU A 170 5.31 0.01 0.33
C LEU A 170 6.34 -0.68 1.22
N VAL A 171 7.59 -0.25 1.11
CA VAL A 171 8.64 -0.58 2.08
C VAL A 171 9.25 0.72 2.58
N TRP A 172 9.05 0.99 3.86
CA TRP A 172 9.28 2.27 4.51
C TRP A 172 10.76 2.54 4.79
N ASN A 173 11.24 3.73 4.42
CA ASN A 173 12.60 4.18 4.74
C ASN A 173 12.54 5.31 5.76
N PRO A 174 13.32 5.25 6.86
CA PRO A 174 13.37 6.33 7.83
C PRO A 174 13.70 7.66 7.18
N PHE A 175 13.01 8.71 7.62
CA PHE A 175 13.19 10.07 7.16
C PHE A 175 13.20 11.05 8.35
N GLY A 176 13.91 12.16 8.20
CA GLY A 176 14.05 13.16 9.26
C GLY A 176 15.10 12.79 10.32
N ASN A 177 15.06 13.51 11.44
CA ASN A 177 16.11 13.49 12.47
C ASN A 177 15.60 12.92 13.82
N GLY A 178 14.92 11.77 13.77
CA GLY A 178 14.45 11.07 14.96
C GLY A 178 12.97 11.30 15.28
N PRO A 179 12.57 11.15 16.56
CA PRO A 179 11.16 11.13 16.90
C PRO A 179 10.44 12.46 16.64
N VAL A 180 9.15 12.37 16.32
CA VAL A 180 8.31 13.54 16.08
C VAL A 180 7.64 14.05 17.36
N PRO A 181 7.48 15.38 17.51
CA PRO A 181 6.73 15.96 18.62
C PRO A 181 5.28 15.50 18.69
N LEU A 182 4.66 15.71 19.85
CA LEU A 182 3.22 15.51 20.06
C LEU A 182 2.52 16.86 20.21
N ASP A 183 1.30 16.95 19.69
CA ASP A 183 0.36 18.03 19.99
C ASP A 183 -0.90 17.48 20.70
N THR A 184 -1.98 18.26 20.73
CA THR A 184 -3.24 17.86 21.37
C THR A 184 -4.04 16.83 20.55
N ILE A 185 -3.65 16.58 19.30
CA ILE A 185 -4.31 15.64 18.38
C ILE A 185 -3.48 14.36 18.31
N GLY A 186 -2.16 14.47 18.11
CA GLY A 186 -1.27 13.34 18.00
C GLY A 186 0.14 13.71 17.56
N TYR A 187 0.70 12.91 16.65
CA TYR A 187 2.07 13.07 16.16
C TYR A 187 2.15 14.23 15.17
N LEU A 188 2.83 15.31 15.57
CA LEU A 188 2.93 16.55 14.80
C LEU A 188 4.26 16.65 14.08
N PHE A 189 4.23 16.89 12.77
CA PHE A 189 5.42 17.10 11.97
C PHE A 189 5.23 18.12 10.84
N PRO A 190 6.28 18.85 10.44
CA PRO A 190 6.26 19.61 9.20
C PRO A 190 6.25 18.64 8.01
N ASN A 191 5.54 18.99 6.94
CA ASN A 191 5.50 18.18 5.73
C ASN A 191 5.82 19.03 4.50
N ASP A 192 6.67 18.50 3.64
CA ASP A 192 7.00 19.04 2.32
C ASP A 192 6.82 18.01 1.19
N THR A 193 6.29 16.83 1.52
CA THR A 193 6.10 15.71 0.60
C THR A 193 4.61 15.51 0.29
N LEU A 194 4.29 15.28 -0.98
CA LEU A 194 2.95 14.90 -1.45
C LEU A 194 2.97 13.45 -1.91
N ASP A 195 3.10 12.55 -0.94
CA ASP A 195 3.06 11.11 -1.18
C ASP A 195 2.70 10.37 0.11
N TRP A 196 2.95 9.06 0.12
CA TRP A 196 2.90 8.18 1.28
C TRP A 196 3.91 8.59 2.34
N ILE A 197 3.39 8.86 3.54
CA ILE A 197 4.14 9.21 4.74
C ILE A 197 3.65 8.27 5.83
N ASN A 198 4.58 7.83 6.67
CA ASN A 198 4.27 6.96 7.79
C ASN A 198 4.96 7.49 9.07
N VAL A 199 4.29 7.38 10.21
CA VAL A 199 4.76 7.78 11.53
C VAL A 199 4.87 6.55 12.42
N ASP A 200 6.04 5.92 12.40
CA ASP A 200 6.22 4.58 12.94
C ASP A 200 7.48 4.47 13.79
N GLN A 201 7.72 3.28 14.36
CA GLN A 201 9.00 2.95 14.97
C GLN A 201 9.37 1.52 14.63
N PHE A 202 10.65 1.23 14.42
CA PHE A 202 11.09 -0.17 14.32
C PHE A 202 10.68 -0.97 15.56
N ALA A 203 10.01 -2.09 15.32
CA ALA A 203 9.60 -3.01 16.39
C ALA A 203 10.85 -3.55 17.10
N ASN A 204 10.87 -3.40 18.43
CA ASN A 204 11.96 -3.87 19.27
C ASN A 204 11.52 -5.06 20.12
N TRP A 205 11.09 -6.14 19.47
CA TRP A 205 10.69 -7.35 20.17
C TRP A 205 11.91 -8.11 20.69
N THR A 206 11.86 -8.46 21.97
CA THR A 206 12.84 -9.31 22.64
C THR A 206 12.44 -10.78 22.55
N GLY A 207 13.42 -11.67 22.72
CA GLY A 207 13.18 -13.12 22.84
C GLY A 207 13.75 -13.91 21.68
N THR A 208 13.67 -15.24 21.80
CA THR A 208 14.13 -16.16 20.77
C THR A 208 13.26 -16.04 19.54
N ARG A 209 13.88 -15.87 18.38
CA ARG A 209 13.19 -15.82 17.09
C ARG A 209 13.11 -17.20 16.46
N THR A 210 12.09 -17.39 15.63
CA THR A 210 11.85 -18.67 14.96
C THR A 210 11.37 -18.46 13.53
N ASP A 211 11.76 -19.40 12.66
CA ASP A 211 11.21 -19.47 11.31
C ASP A 211 9.73 -19.85 11.39
N VAL A 212 8.96 -19.31 10.45
CA VAL A 212 7.57 -19.68 10.24
C VAL A 212 7.39 -20.21 8.82
N GLU A 213 6.72 -21.35 8.71
CA GLU A 213 6.31 -21.93 7.43
C GLU A 213 4.78 -22.04 7.36
N ILE A 214 4.20 -21.52 6.29
CA ILE A 214 2.77 -21.59 6.01
C ILE A 214 2.57 -22.31 4.70
N THR A 215 2.22 -23.59 4.78
CA THR A 215 1.96 -24.44 3.60
C THR A 215 0.63 -24.07 2.99
N MET A 216 0.65 -23.82 1.67
CA MET A 216 -0.53 -23.46 0.90
C MET A 216 -1.06 -24.65 0.08
N PRO A 217 -2.36 -24.68 -0.24
CA PRO A 217 -2.86 -25.58 -1.29
C PRO A 217 -2.13 -25.34 -2.61
N ALA A 218 -2.05 -26.36 -3.47
CA ALA A 218 -1.18 -26.34 -4.67
C ALA A 218 -1.42 -25.15 -5.61
N ASP A 219 -2.67 -24.68 -5.72
CA ASP A 219 -3.06 -23.58 -6.62
C ASP A 219 -2.91 -22.18 -6.00
N TYR A 220 -2.46 -22.09 -4.74
CA TYR A 220 -2.32 -20.87 -3.96
C TYR A 220 -0.87 -20.43 -4.02
N LEU A 221 -0.55 -19.68 -5.07
CA LEU A 221 0.78 -19.24 -5.42
C LEU A 221 1.02 -17.80 -4.93
N PHE A 222 2.28 -17.38 -4.94
CA PHE A 222 2.65 -15.98 -4.64
C PHE A 222 1.93 -14.96 -5.54
N GLN A 223 1.64 -15.33 -6.79
CA GLN A 223 1.04 -14.44 -7.77
C GLN A 223 -0.43 -14.16 -7.49
N ASN A 224 -1.17 -15.08 -6.89
CA ASN A 224 -2.62 -14.97 -6.70
C ASN A 224 -3.04 -14.96 -5.24
N THR A 225 -2.08 -14.97 -4.32
CA THR A 225 -2.33 -15.04 -2.88
C THR A 225 -1.50 -13.98 -2.18
N LYS A 226 -2.16 -13.14 -1.38
CA LYS A 226 -1.49 -12.29 -0.40
C LYS A 226 -1.61 -12.93 0.97
N LEU A 227 -0.50 -12.98 1.69
CA LEU A 227 -0.43 -13.44 3.07
C LEU A 227 0.20 -12.33 3.91
N TRP A 228 -0.46 -12.00 5.01
CA TRP A 228 0.03 -11.09 6.02
C TRP A 228 0.11 -11.77 7.37
N VAL A 229 1.00 -11.26 8.20
CA VAL A 229 0.99 -11.45 9.64
C VAL A 229 0.58 -10.13 10.31
N VAL A 230 -0.42 -10.20 11.17
CA VAL A 230 -0.96 -9.09 11.93
C VAL A 230 -0.45 -9.19 13.37
N PHE A 231 -0.02 -8.06 13.91
CA PHE A 231 0.46 -7.92 15.28
C PHE A 231 -0.46 -6.94 16.04
N PRO A 232 -1.53 -7.45 16.71
CA PRO A 232 -2.49 -6.59 17.41
C PRO A 232 -1.86 -5.68 18.45
N SER A 233 -0.88 -6.21 19.20
CA SER A 233 -0.20 -5.47 20.28
C SER A 233 0.57 -4.24 19.83
N THR A 234 0.88 -4.11 18.53
CA THR A 234 1.63 -2.99 17.96
C THR A 234 0.88 -2.25 16.86
N ASN A 235 -0.39 -2.58 16.62
CA ASN A 235 -1.19 -2.06 15.50
C ASN A 235 -0.42 -2.18 14.17
N SER A 236 0.10 -3.37 13.87
CA SER A 236 1.03 -3.57 12.75
C SER A 236 0.59 -4.71 11.85
N VAL A 237 0.89 -4.59 10.56
CA VAL A 237 0.66 -5.63 9.56
C VAL A 237 1.93 -5.78 8.73
N ALA A 238 2.38 -7.00 8.51
CA ALA A 238 3.54 -7.27 7.67
C ALA A 238 3.22 -8.29 6.59
N ASP A 239 3.71 -8.05 5.37
CA ASP A 239 3.60 -9.02 4.28
C ASP A 239 4.55 -10.20 4.50
N VAL A 240 4.07 -11.41 4.22
CA VAL A 240 4.90 -12.59 4.08
C VAL A 240 5.31 -12.69 2.61
N TYR A 241 6.49 -12.18 2.31
CA TYR A 241 6.91 -11.93 0.92
C TYR A 241 7.75 -13.03 0.28
N THR A 242 8.16 -14.04 1.06
CA THR A 242 8.94 -15.18 0.54
C THR A 242 7.99 -16.34 0.29
N PHE A 243 8.02 -16.89 -0.92
CA PHE A 243 7.27 -18.07 -1.31
C PHE A 243 8.21 -19.05 -2.02
N ASP A 244 8.32 -20.26 -1.49
CA ASP A 244 9.14 -21.32 -2.07
C ASP A 244 8.50 -22.69 -1.77
N ASN A 245 8.62 -23.62 -2.72
CA ASN A 245 8.11 -24.99 -2.61
C ASN A 245 6.65 -25.12 -2.09
N GLY A 246 5.77 -24.19 -2.45
CA GLY A 246 4.35 -24.21 -2.05
C GLY A 246 4.07 -23.64 -0.64
N SER A 247 5.08 -23.05 0.00
CA SER A 247 4.97 -22.45 1.33
C SER A 247 5.34 -20.97 1.29
N PHE A 248 4.58 -20.16 2.02
CA PHE A 248 5.04 -18.84 2.43
C PHE A 248 5.94 -18.97 3.66
N THR A 249 7.02 -18.20 3.72
CA THR A 249 7.98 -18.32 4.82
C THR A 249 8.43 -16.97 5.40
N LEU A 250 8.64 -16.97 6.71
CA LEU A 250 9.27 -15.89 7.48
C LEU A 250 10.59 -16.45 8.04
N THR A 251 11.72 -16.07 7.45
CA THR A 251 13.03 -16.64 7.80
C THR A 251 14.12 -15.58 7.94
N GLY A 252 15.28 -15.99 8.47
CA GLY A 252 16.45 -15.12 8.61
C GLY A 252 16.17 -13.89 9.49
N ASN A 253 16.36 -12.68 8.95
CA ASN A 253 16.14 -11.45 9.72
C ASN A 253 14.65 -11.09 9.90
N TYR A 254 13.76 -11.82 9.24
CA TYR A 254 12.32 -11.59 9.22
C TYR A 254 11.53 -12.65 10.02
N GLN A 255 12.23 -13.39 10.88
CA GLN A 255 11.65 -14.34 11.83
C GLN A 255 10.78 -13.67 12.89
N LEU A 256 9.83 -14.43 13.44
CA LEU A 256 8.96 -13.97 14.52
C LEU A 256 9.50 -14.36 15.91
N PRO A 257 9.35 -13.51 16.94
CA PRO A 257 9.62 -13.89 18.32
C PRO A 257 8.64 -14.97 18.82
N VAL A 258 9.17 -15.98 19.51
CA VAL A 258 8.35 -16.98 20.22
C VAL A 258 7.58 -16.31 21.36
N GLY A 259 6.30 -16.68 21.51
CA GLY A 259 5.40 -16.13 22.52
C GLY A 259 4.60 -14.90 22.07
N LEU A 260 4.79 -14.43 20.84
CA LEU A 260 4.03 -13.31 20.29
C LEU A 260 2.65 -13.78 19.80
N ASP A 261 1.58 -13.11 20.21
CA ASP A 261 0.24 -13.34 19.68
C ASP A 261 0.09 -12.64 18.32
N VAL A 262 -0.28 -13.41 17.30
CA VAL A 262 -0.39 -12.95 15.91
C VAL A 262 -1.63 -13.51 15.22
N HIS A 263 -2.05 -12.84 14.15
CA HIS A 263 -3.00 -13.39 13.20
C HIS A 263 -2.33 -13.56 11.83
N PHE A 264 -2.38 -14.76 11.27
CA PHE A 264 -2.10 -14.97 9.85
C PHE A 264 -3.38 -14.74 9.07
N VAL A 265 -3.30 -13.87 8.08
CA VAL A 265 -4.45 -13.47 7.26
C VAL A 265 -4.08 -13.61 5.80
N ALA A 266 -4.88 -14.32 5.02
CA ALA A 266 -4.65 -14.51 3.60
C ALA A 266 -5.88 -14.14 2.77
N LEU A 267 -5.63 -13.52 1.62
CA LEU A 267 -6.62 -13.32 0.56
C LEU A 267 -6.09 -13.93 -0.73
N HIS A 268 -6.88 -14.82 -1.30
CA HIS A 268 -6.57 -15.54 -2.53
C HIS A 268 -7.60 -15.20 -3.61
N ASP A 269 -7.10 -14.86 -4.79
CA ASP A 269 -7.90 -14.74 -6.01
C ASP A 269 -7.99 -16.10 -6.72
N ALA A 270 -9.20 -16.67 -6.69
CA ALA A 270 -9.53 -17.92 -7.36
C ALA A 270 -9.92 -17.72 -8.83
N GLY A 271 -9.83 -16.49 -9.36
CA GLY A 271 -10.15 -16.10 -10.72
C GLY A 271 -11.62 -15.71 -10.89
N ASN A 272 -11.93 -15.01 -12.01
CA ASN A 272 -13.29 -14.58 -12.36
C ASN A 272 -14.01 -13.80 -11.24
N ASP A 273 -13.30 -12.88 -10.56
CA ASP A 273 -13.79 -12.10 -9.43
C ASP A 273 -14.28 -12.96 -8.23
N THR A 274 -13.76 -14.18 -8.10
CA THR A 274 -14.02 -15.05 -6.95
C THR A 274 -12.83 -15.09 -6.02
N PHE A 275 -13.09 -14.92 -4.73
CA PHE A 275 -12.05 -14.87 -3.71
C PHE A 275 -12.26 -15.94 -2.65
N THR A 276 -11.17 -16.34 -2.02
CA THR A 276 -11.20 -17.08 -0.76
C THR A 276 -10.30 -16.36 0.24
N SER A 277 -10.64 -16.43 1.52
CA SER A 277 -9.80 -15.88 2.59
C SER A 277 -9.57 -16.91 3.69
N ALA A 278 -8.51 -16.70 4.46
CA ALA A 278 -8.20 -17.50 5.63
C ALA A 278 -7.70 -16.61 6.76
N PHE A 279 -8.08 -16.96 7.98
CA PHE A 279 -7.66 -16.29 9.22
C PHE A 279 -7.23 -17.34 10.24
N ALA A 280 -6.06 -17.18 10.83
CA ALA A 280 -5.56 -18.06 11.88
C ALA A 280 -4.92 -17.24 13.00
N SER A 281 -5.48 -17.33 14.21
CA SER A 281 -4.99 -16.65 15.40
C SER A 281 -4.22 -17.62 16.28
N LEU A 282 -3.00 -17.28 16.67
CA LEU A 282 -2.17 -18.15 17.51
C LEU A 282 -1.08 -17.37 18.26
N THR A 283 -0.50 -18.01 19.26
CA THR A 283 0.76 -17.60 19.87
C THR A 283 1.91 -18.30 19.16
N VAL A 284 2.93 -17.55 18.71
CA VAL A 284 4.08 -18.09 17.99
C VAL A 284 4.84 -19.11 18.87
N THR A 285 5.02 -20.32 18.37
CA THR A 285 5.83 -21.38 19.00
C THR A 285 7.12 -21.62 18.21
N SER A 286 8.14 -22.19 18.85
CA SER A 286 9.38 -22.57 18.15
C SER A 286 9.11 -23.54 16.99
N GLY A 287 9.64 -23.23 15.80
CA GLY A 287 9.48 -24.02 14.58
C GLY A 287 8.05 -24.01 14.05
N LEU A 288 7.37 -22.86 14.11
CA LEU A 288 5.97 -22.75 13.77
C LEU A 288 5.74 -23.14 12.30
N ALA A 289 4.96 -24.21 12.10
CA ALA A 289 4.46 -24.63 10.80
C ALA A 289 2.94 -24.74 10.88
N LEU A 290 2.24 -24.19 9.90
CA LEU A 290 0.78 -24.26 9.82
C LEU A 290 0.25 -24.37 8.39
N THR A 291 -0.96 -24.88 8.27
CA THR A 291 -1.77 -24.85 7.04
C THR A 291 -2.97 -23.97 7.28
N LEU A 292 -3.25 -23.05 6.36
CA LEU A 292 -4.44 -22.20 6.44
C LEU A 292 -5.66 -22.92 5.87
N THR A 293 -6.82 -22.71 6.51
CA THR A 293 -8.10 -23.18 6.00
C THR A 293 -8.81 -22.02 5.31
N PHE A 294 -8.90 -22.10 3.98
CA PHE A 294 -9.56 -21.09 3.17
C PHE A 294 -11.07 -21.34 3.06
N ALA A 295 -11.84 -20.26 3.07
CA ALA A 295 -13.28 -20.26 2.81
C ALA A 295 -13.60 -19.26 1.69
N PRO A 296 -14.64 -19.51 0.87
CA PRO A 296 -15.13 -18.52 -0.09
C PRO A 296 -15.45 -17.19 0.60
N THR A 297 -15.00 -16.09 0.00
CA THR A 297 -15.25 -14.74 0.51
C THR A 297 -15.64 -13.78 -0.60
N THR A 298 -16.38 -12.73 -0.23
CA THR A 298 -16.63 -11.58 -1.10
C THR A 298 -15.75 -10.43 -0.63
N LEU A 299 -15.50 -9.41 -1.46
CA LEU A 299 -14.73 -8.24 -1.00
C LEU A 299 -15.42 -7.51 0.17
N LEU A 300 -16.76 -7.50 0.21
CA LEU A 300 -17.50 -6.95 1.35
C LEU A 300 -17.30 -7.78 2.62
N GLN A 301 -17.34 -9.11 2.52
CA GLN A 301 -17.08 -9.99 3.65
C GLN A 301 -15.62 -9.87 4.12
N TRP A 302 -14.67 -9.85 3.19
CA TRP A 302 -13.25 -9.60 3.47
C TRP A 302 -13.06 -8.30 4.24
N GLN A 303 -13.70 -7.20 3.84
CA GLN A 303 -13.64 -5.94 4.57
C GLN A 303 -14.19 -6.08 5.99
N ALA A 304 -15.34 -6.74 6.16
CA ALA A 304 -15.95 -6.96 7.46
C ALA A 304 -15.08 -7.83 8.38
N ASP A 305 -14.43 -8.85 7.83
CA ASP A 305 -13.52 -9.73 8.57
C ASP A 305 -12.24 -9.00 8.99
N CYS A 306 -11.67 -8.16 8.12
CA CYS A 306 -10.53 -7.30 8.46
C CYS A 306 -10.87 -6.32 9.59
N ASN A 307 -12.09 -5.77 9.60
CA ASN A 307 -12.56 -4.87 10.66
C ASN A 307 -12.78 -5.58 12.01
N ALA A 308 -12.82 -6.92 12.03
CA ALA A 308 -13.06 -7.71 13.23
C ALA A 308 -11.77 -8.17 13.93
N LEU A 309 -10.60 -7.86 13.38
CA LEU A 309 -9.27 -8.14 13.95
C LEU A 309 -8.86 -7.03 14.94
#